data_AF-A0A497XIB8-F1
#
_entry.id   AF-A0A497XIB8-F1
#
_cell.length_a   1.000
_cell.length_b   1.000
_cell.length_c   1.000
_cell.angle_alpha   90.00
_cell.angle_beta   90.00
_cell.angle_gamma   90.00
#
_symmetry.space_group_name_H-M   'P 1'
#
loop_
_entity.id
_entity.type
_entity.pdbx_description
1 polymer ?
#
loop_
_entity_poly.entity_id
_entity_poly.type
_entity_poly.pdbx_seq_one_letter_code
_entity_poly.pdbx_strand_id
1 'polypeptide(L)'
;MHIIQWTRDFALGNDDIDKQHQALVGMINALDSSTHAEYSPENMRRLLDELNDYVREHFGLEERLMAGGGCAPEFVKRHLGEHAYFRGVLRDLTADFEKGRGRITVPLIEYLVHWFLHHIAVVDRAMVNQLNAVEPELAGRVAAAALTQEVIEDLTESERHLLTELRRANDELERLVEERTRALTQENRALEAQLGELRGRVRVLEAQQATSILPGGMCA
;
A
#
# COMPACT_ATOMS: atom_id res chain seq x y z
N MET A 1 -15.21 -28.32 -5.91
CA MET A 1 -15.75 -27.10 -6.56
C MET A 1 -14.67 -26.05 -6.43
N HIS A 2 -14.36 -25.29 -7.47
CA HIS A 2 -13.32 -24.24 -7.39
C HIS A 2 -13.95 -22.96 -6.84
N ILE A 3 -13.29 -22.32 -5.88
CA ILE A 3 -13.73 -21.06 -5.29
C ILE A 3 -13.57 -19.88 -6.27
N ILE A 4 -12.59 -19.95 -7.18
CA ILE A 4 -12.39 -18.98 -8.25
C ILE A 4 -12.48 -19.67 -9.62
N GLN A 5 -13.24 -19.09 -10.54
CA GLN A 5 -13.17 -19.42 -11.97
C GLN A 5 -12.53 -18.28 -12.75
N TRP A 6 -11.49 -18.58 -13.51
CA TRP A 6 -10.87 -17.61 -14.40
C TRP A 6 -11.83 -17.27 -15.54
N THR A 7 -12.15 -15.99 -15.72
CA THR A 7 -12.93 -15.46 -16.83
C THR A 7 -12.10 -14.47 -17.64
N ARG A 8 -12.60 -14.08 -18.82
CA ARG A 8 -11.96 -13.06 -19.66
C ARG A 8 -11.94 -11.68 -18.99
N ASP A 9 -12.82 -11.45 -18.02
CA ASP A 9 -12.90 -10.17 -17.33
C ASP A 9 -11.66 -9.91 -16.47
N PHE A 10 -10.93 -10.95 -16.05
CA PHE A 10 -9.65 -10.80 -15.34
C PHE A 10 -8.44 -10.61 -16.27
N ALA A 11 -8.61 -10.79 -17.58
CA ALA A 11 -7.51 -10.62 -18.53
C ALA A 11 -7.19 -9.13 -18.71
N LEU A 12 -5.89 -8.82 -18.67
CA LEU A 12 -5.36 -7.48 -18.84
C LEU A 12 -4.87 -7.23 -20.27
N GLY A 13 -4.78 -8.28 -21.09
CA GLY A 13 -4.23 -8.18 -22.45
C GLY A 13 -2.71 -8.13 -22.47
N ASN A 14 -2.06 -8.50 -21.36
CA ASN A 14 -0.63 -8.76 -21.27
C ASN A 14 -0.44 -10.27 -21.03
N ASP A 15 0.01 -10.99 -22.06
CA ASP A 15 0.08 -12.45 -22.06
C ASP A 15 0.92 -13.04 -20.91
N ASP A 16 1.99 -12.35 -20.49
CA ASP A 16 2.86 -12.85 -19.43
C ASP A 16 2.20 -12.68 -18.05
N ILE A 17 1.58 -11.53 -17.80
CA ILE A 17 0.82 -11.26 -16.56
C ILE A 17 -0.41 -12.17 -16.49
N ASP A 18 -1.18 -12.29 -17.57
CA ASP A 18 -2.41 -13.09 -17.60
C ASP A 18 -2.14 -14.57 -17.33
N LYS A 19 -1.01 -15.11 -17.82
CA LYS A 19 -0.57 -16.48 -17.49
C LYS A 19 -0.20 -16.62 -16.01
N GLN A 20 0.47 -15.62 -15.43
CA GLN A 20 0.80 -15.64 -14.01
C GLN A 20 -0.45 -15.56 -13.15
N HIS A 21 -1.43 -14.72 -13.49
CA HIS A 21 -2.70 -14.64 -12.79
C HIS A 21 -3.47 -15.97 -12.83
N GLN A 22 -3.55 -16.62 -13.99
CA GLN A 22 -4.21 -17.93 -14.11
C GLN A 22 -3.55 -19.00 -13.23
N ALA A 23 -2.22 -19.02 -13.16
CA ALA A 23 -1.49 -19.95 -12.31
C ALA A 23 -1.76 -19.67 -10.82
N LEU A 24 -1.76 -18.40 -10.40
CA LEU A 24 -2.09 -18.00 -9.02
C LEU A 24 -3.53 -18.38 -8.64
N VAL A 25 -4.50 -18.19 -9.54
CA VAL A 25 -5.88 -18.69 -9.35
C VAL A 25 -5.89 -20.20 -9.13
N GLY A 26 -5.10 -20.96 -9.91
CA GLY A 26 -4.95 -22.41 -9.73
C GLY A 26 -4.40 -22.78 -8.34
N MET A 27 -3.37 -22.08 -7.88
CA MET A 27 -2.76 -22.30 -6.56
C MET A 27 -3.72 -21.99 -5.41
N ILE A 28 -4.45 -20.87 -5.49
CA ILE A 28 -5.46 -20.48 -4.49
C ILE A 28 -6.59 -21.51 -4.44
N ASN A 29 -7.06 -21.99 -5.59
CA ASN A 29 -8.07 -23.04 -5.67
C ASN A 29 -7.58 -24.38 -5.07
N ALA A 30 -6.28 -24.69 -5.20
CA ALA A 30 -5.68 -25.88 -4.59
C ALA A 30 -5.59 -25.76 -3.06
N LEU A 31 -5.23 -24.58 -2.55
CA LEU A 31 -5.26 -24.28 -1.12
C LEU A 31 -6.67 -24.45 -0.55
N ASP A 32 -7.68 -23.85 -1.18
CA ASP A 32 -9.09 -23.98 -0.79
C ASP A 32 -9.53 -25.45 -0.74
N SER A 33 -9.25 -26.20 -1.80
CA SER A 33 -9.60 -27.63 -1.88
C SER A 33 -8.96 -28.44 -0.75
N SER A 34 -7.73 -28.10 -0.34
CA SER A 34 -7.04 -28.79 0.75
C SER A 34 -7.62 -28.50 2.14
N THR A 35 -8.41 -27.43 2.30
CA THR A 35 -9.15 -27.16 3.55
C THR A 35 -10.43 -28.00 3.67
N HIS A 36 -10.98 -28.46 2.54
CA HIS A 36 -12.22 -29.25 2.46
C HIS A 36 -11.97 -30.76 2.36
N ALA A 37 -10.77 -31.18 1.97
CA ALA A 37 -10.35 -32.57 1.91
C ALA A 37 -9.87 -33.12 3.27
N GLU A 38 -9.47 -34.38 3.31
CA GLU A 38 -8.73 -34.91 4.46
C GLU A 38 -7.44 -34.09 4.63
N TYR A 39 -7.34 -33.40 5.76
CA TYR A 39 -6.30 -32.42 6.00
C TYR A 39 -4.92 -33.09 6.12
N SER A 40 -4.02 -32.75 5.19
CA SER A 40 -2.60 -33.10 5.27
C SER A 40 -1.77 -31.84 5.51
N PRO A 41 -1.08 -31.73 6.67
CA PRO A 41 -0.17 -30.62 6.95
C PRO A 41 0.96 -30.49 5.93
N GLU A 42 1.48 -31.60 5.43
CA GLU A 42 2.58 -31.64 4.47
C GLU A 42 2.14 -31.08 3.11
N ASN A 43 0.94 -31.46 2.65
CA ASN A 43 0.39 -30.93 1.41
C ASN A 43 0.08 -29.43 1.54
N MET A 44 -0.49 -29.00 2.67
CA MET A 44 -0.77 -27.59 2.91
C MET A 44 0.51 -26.74 2.93
N ARG A 45 1.56 -27.23 3.60
CA ARG A 45 2.89 -26.60 3.60
C ARG A 45 3.42 -26.42 2.17
N ARG A 46 3.42 -27.50 1.38
CA ARG A 46 3.90 -27.47 0.00
C ARG A 46 3.13 -26.43 -0.84
N LEU A 47 1.81 -26.36 -0.70
CA LEU A 47 0.98 -25.39 -1.43
C LEU A 47 1.26 -23.94 -0.99
N LEU A 48 1.52 -23.70 0.30
CA LEU A 48 1.91 -22.37 0.79
C LEU A 48 3.29 -21.96 0.27
N ASP A 49 4.26 -22.87 0.27
CA ASP A 49 5.61 -22.61 -0.24
C ASP A 49 5.55 -22.31 -1.75
N GLU A 50 4.83 -23.12 -2.52
CA GLU A 50 4.58 -22.89 -3.96
C GLU A 50 3.91 -21.53 -4.22
N LEU A 51 2.89 -21.17 -3.43
CA LEU A 51 2.22 -19.87 -3.56
C LEU A 51 3.18 -18.71 -3.23
N ASN A 52 3.96 -18.81 -2.15
CA ASN A 52 4.90 -17.74 -1.75
C ASN A 52 5.94 -17.49 -2.85
N ASP A 53 6.53 -18.55 -3.40
CA ASP A 53 7.53 -18.43 -4.45
C ASP A 53 6.93 -17.81 -5.73
N TYR A 54 5.74 -18.26 -6.12
CA TYR A 54 5.10 -17.77 -7.33
C TYR A 54 4.62 -16.32 -7.20
N VAL A 55 4.09 -15.93 -6.03
CA VAL A 55 3.73 -14.53 -5.72
C VAL A 55 4.96 -13.62 -5.78
N ARG A 56 6.12 -14.08 -5.26
CA ARG A 56 7.37 -13.32 -5.36
C ARG A 56 7.81 -13.12 -6.80
N GLU A 57 7.72 -14.16 -7.63
CA GLU A 57 8.08 -14.08 -9.05
C GLU A 57 7.15 -13.17 -9.84
N HIS A 58 5.84 -13.31 -9.61
CA HIS A 58 4.79 -12.52 -10.25
C HIS A 58 4.93 -11.04 -9.93
N PHE A 59 4.92 -10.68 -8.64
CA PHE A 59 5.11 -9.29 -8.23
C PHE A 59 6.46 -8.77 -8.73
N GLY A 60 7.53 -9.58 -8.67
CA GLY A 60 8.83 -9.17 -9.21
C GLY A 60 8.80 -8.83 -10.71
N LEU A 61 7.96 -9.47 -11.51
CA LEU A 61 7.77 -9.11 -12.92
C LEU A 61 7.14 -7.73 -13.06
N GLU A 62 6.03 -7.49 -12.37
CA GLU A 62 5.27 -6.23 -12.45
C GLU A 62 6.06 -5.05 -11.91
N GLU A 63 6.78 -5.26 -10.80
CA GLU A 63 7.70 -4.29 -10.22
C GLU A 63 8.79 -3.88 -11.23
N ARG A 64 9.32 -4.84 -12.00
CA ARG A 64 10.27 -4.55 -13.08
C ARG A 64 9.63 -3.81 -14.25
N LEU A 65 8.39 -4.15 -14.62
CA LEU A 65 7.66 -3.45 -15.67
C LEU A 65 7.44 -1.99 -15.29
N MET A 66 6.95 -1.73 -14.07
CA MET A 66 6.77 -0.37 -13.55
C MET A 66 8.09 0.39 -13.41
N ALA A 67 9.18 -0.28 -13.02
CA ALA A 67 10.51 0.34 -12.95
C ALA A 67 11.04 0.75 -14.34
N GLY A 68 10.54 0.13 -15.41
CA GLY A 68 10.84 0.52 -16.80
C GLY A 68 10.26 1.89 -17.22
N GLY A 69 9.39 2.48 -16.39
CA GLY A 69 8.70 3.73 -16.67
C GLY A 69 7.29 3.52 -17.21
N GLY A 70 6.59 4.61 -17.56
CA GLY A 70 5.22 4.55 -18.07
C GLY A 70 4.13 4.50 -16.99
N CYS A 71 4.49 4.47 -15.70
CA CYS A 71 3.57 4.59 -14.58
C CYS A 71 3.85 5.83 -13.75
N ALA A 72 2.80 6.44 -13.18
CA ALA A 72 2.93 7.58 -12.31
C ALA A 72 3.62 7.21 -10.97
N PRO A 73 4.57 8.01 -10.46
CA PRO A 73 5.38 7.63 -9.28
C PRO A 73 4.57 7.29 -8.03
N GLU A 74 3.48 8.01 -7.78
CA GLU A 74 2.58 7.76 -6.65
C GLU A 74 1.82 6.43 -6.79
N PHE A 75 1.42 6.07 -8.01
CA PHE A 75 0.83 4.77 -8.31
C PHE A 75 1.83 3.65 -8.03
N VAL A 76 3.06 3.77 -8.55
CA VAL A 76 4.12 2.78 -8.32
C VAL A 76 4.37 2.58 -6.83
N LYS A 77 4.50 3.69 -6.07
CA LYS A 77 4.71 3.61 -4.62
C LYS A 77 3.58 2.86 -3.90
N ARG A 78 2.33 3.12 -4.27
CA ARG A 78 1.16 2.44 -3.69
C ARG A 78 1.17 0.95 -4.04
N HIS A 79 1.33 0.62 -5.31
CA HIS A 79 1.32 -0.74 -5.81
C HIS A 79 2.40 -1.59 -5.11
N LEU A 80 3.64 -1.08 -5.01
CA LEU A 80 4.72 -1.72 -4.24
C LEU A 80 4.38 -1.95 -2.77
N GLY A 81 3.64 -1.03 -2.16
CA GLY A 81 3.17 -1.15 -0.79
C GLY A 81 2.17 -2.30 -0.62
N GLU A 82 1.24 -2.44 -1.56
CA GLU A 82 0.26 -3.54 -1.58
C GLU A 82 0.96 -4.90 -1.73
N HIS A 83 1.93 -5.01 -2.65
CA HIS A 83 2.77 -6.21 -2.79
C HIS A 83 3.53 -6.56 -1.51
N ALA A 84 4.19 -5.58 -0.89
CA ALA A 84 4.95 -5.78 0.33
C ALA A 84 4.07 -6.26 1.47
N TYR A 85 2.86 -5.70 1.60
CA TYR A 85 1.88 -6.10 2.58
C TYR A 85 1.41 -7.55 2.36
N PHE A 86 1.01 -7.91 1.14
CA PHE A 86 0.53 -9.27 0.85
C PHE A 86 1.60 -10.34 1.05
N ARG A 87 2.85 -10.08 0.63
CA ARG A 87 3.99 -10.96 0.94
C ARG A 87 4.21 -11.11 2.44
N GLY A 88 4.02 -10.03 3.21
CA GLY A 88 4.05 -10.07 4.67
C GLY A 88 2.98 -11.00 5.26
N VAL A 89 1.75 -10.89 4.78
CA VAL A 89 0.63 -11.75 5.21
C VAL A 89 0.91 -13.22 4.91
N LEU A 90 1.36 -13.56 3.69
CA LEU A 90 1.69 -14.94 3.33
C LEU A 90 2.86 -15.52 4.15
N ARG A 91 3.89 -14.71 4.41
CA ARG A 91 5.02 -15.12 5.24
C ARG A 91 4.57 -15.39 6.69
N ASP A 92 3.81 -14.48 7.27
CA ASP A 92 3.36 -14.60 8.66
C ASP A 92 2.42 -15.80 8.81
N LEU A 93 1.56 -15.99 7.80
CA LEU A 93 0.70 -17.17 7.71
C LEU A 93 1.51 -18.48 7.68
N THR A 94 2.50 -18.53 6.79
CA THR A 94 3.37 -19.71 6.66
C THR A 94 4.03 -19.99 8.00
N ALA A 95 4.64 -18.98 8.63
CA ALA A 95 5.32 -19.11 9.92
C ALA A 95 4.41 -19.58 11.07
N ASP A 96 3.16 -19.14 11.12
CA ASP A 96 2.21 -19.60 12.14
C ASP A 96 1.73 -21.03 11.90
N PHE A 97 1.57 -21.41 10.64
CA PHE A 97 1.33 -22.79 10.25
C PHE A 97 2.49 -23.71 10.68
N GLU A 98 3.75 -23.30 10.43
CA GLU A 98 4.92 -24.10 10.79
C GLU A 98 5.05 -24.35 12.30
N LYS A 99 4.65 -23.37 13.11
CA LYS A 99 4.73 -23.43 14.57
C LYS A 99 3.57 -24.22 15.19
N GLY A 100 2.69 -24.81 14.37
CA GLY A 100 1.51 -25.53 14.83
C GLY A 100 0.50 -24.63 15.54
N ARG A 101 0.56 -23.30 15.32
CA ARG A 101 -0.26 -22.31 16.02
C ARG A 101 -1.66 -22.15 15.42
N GLY A 102 -1.95 -22.83 14.31
CA GLY A 102 -3.27 -22.90 13.73
C GLY A 102 -3.29 -23.75 12.47
N ARG A 103 -4.49 -24.26 12.14
CA ARG A 103 -4.79 -24.75 10.78
C ARG A 103 -5.09 -23.55 9.89
N ILE A 104 -4.77 -23.65 8.61
CA ILE A 104 -5.32 -22.72 7.61
C ILE A 104 -6.84 -22.86 7.64
N THR A 105 -7.53 -21.74 7.86
CA THR A 105 -8.98 -21.70 7.99
C THR A 105 -9.63 -21.16 6.72
N VAL A 106 -10.90 -21.49 6.49
CA VAL A 106 -11.68 -20.98 5.36
C VAL A 106 -11.71 -19.43 5.31
N PRO A 107 -11.93 -18.69 6.42
CA PRO A 107 -11.93 -17.22 6.39
C PRO A 107 -10.62 -16.60 5.91
N LEU A 108 -9.50 -17.29 6.15
CA LEU A 108 -8.21 -16.83 5.69
C LEU A 108 -8.02 -17.07 4.19
N ILE A 109 -8.48 -18.21 3.67
CA ILE A 109 -8.51 -18.46 2.22
C ILE A 109 -9.41 -17.43 1.54
N GLU A 110 -10.58 -17.12 2.10
CA GLU A 110 -11.48 -16.06 1.60
C GLU A 110 -10.79 -14.70 1.56
N TYR A 111 -9.98 -14.37 2.58
CA TYR A 111 -9.16 -13.15 2.56
C TYR A 111 -8.16 -13.15 1.38
N LEU A 112 -7.43 -14.25 1.16
CA LEU A 112 -6.48 -14.35 0.05
C LEU A 112 -7.18 -14.21 -1.30
N VAL A 113 -8.34 -14.86 -1.45
CA VAL A 113 -9.19 -14.77 -2.65
C VAL A 113 -9.63 -13.33 -2.89
N HIS A 114 -10.21 -12.68 -1.89
CA HIS A 114 -10.72 -11.31 -2.04
C HIS A 114 -9.62 -10.31 -2.34
N TRP A 115 -8.50 -10.39 -1.62
CA TRP A 115 -7.38 -9.49 -1.86
C TRP A 115 -6.83 -9.67 -3.28
N PHE A 116 -6.60 -10.92 -3.69
CA PHE A 116 -6.01 -11.21 -5.00
C PHE A 116 -6.93 -10.80 -6.15
N LEU A 117 -8.23 -11.15 -6.09
CA LEU A 117 -9.19 -10.78 -7.14
C LEU A 117 -9.34 -9.25 -7.25
N HIS A 118 -9.37 -8.54 -6.12
CA HIS A 118 -9.40 -7.09 -6.14
C HIS A 118 -8.14 -6.52 -6.78
N HIS A 119 -6.97 -7.03 -6.38
CA HIS A 119 -5.69 -6.53 -6.88
C HIS A 119 -5.57 -6.68 -8.40
N ILE A 120 -5.84 -7.87 -8.94
CA ILE A 120 -5.74 -8.11 -10.39
C ILE A 120 -6.79 -7.34 -11.21
N ALA A 121 -8.00 -7.17 -10.66
CA ALA A 121 -9.09 -6.51 -11.38
C ALA A 121 -8.91 -4.98 -11.41
N VAL A 122 -8.33 -4.41 -10.35
CA VAL A 122 -8.29 -2.97 -10.10
C VAL A 122 -6.88 -2.41 -10.29
N VAL A 123 -5.91 -2.96 -9.57
CA VAL A 123 -4.56 -2.40 -9.44
C VAL A 123 -3.72 -2.77 -10.65
N ASP A 124 -3.70 -4.04 -11.04
CA ASP A 124 -2.87 -4.51 -12.17
C ASP A 124 -3.43 -4.03 -13.50
N ARG A 125 -4.77 -3.95 -13.62
CA ARG A 125 -5.43 -3.30 -14.75
C ARG A 125 -5.02 -1.83 -14.88
N ALA A 126 -4.98 -1.10 -13.77
CA ALA A 126 -4.55 0.29 -13.78
C ALA A 126 -3.07 0.43 -14.17
N MET A 127 -2.21 -0.52 -13.75
CA MET A 127 -0.82 -0.58 -14.19
C MET A 127 -0.73 -0.77 -15.71
N VAL A 128 -1.39 -1.80 -16.26
CA VAL A 128 -1.34 -2.08 -17.71
C VAL A 128 -1.90 -0.91 -18.53
N ASN A 129 -2.97 -0.27 -18.05
CA ASN A 129 -3.51 0.93 -18.69
C ASN A 129 -2.51 2.09 -18.72
N GLN A 130 -1.76 2.32 -17.63
CA GLN A 130 -0.73 3.36 -17.58
C GLN A 130 0.46 3.03 -18.49
N LEU A 131 0.94 1.78 -18.46
CA LEU A 131 2.02 1.31 -19.33
C LEU A 131 1.69 1.47 -20.83
N ASN A 132 0.42 1.32 -21.21
CA ASN A 132 -0.05 1.47 -22.59
C ASN A 132 -0.41 2.93 -22.96
N ALA A 133 -0.46 3.85 -21.99
CA ALA A 133 -0.90 5.21 -22.22
C ALA A 133 0.23 6.13 -22.72
N VAL A 134 -0.14 7.09 -23.58
CA VAL A 134 0.76 8.16 -24.03
C VAL A 134 1.02 9.19 -22.89
N GLU A 135 0.02 9.41 -22.02
CA GLU A 135 0.08 10.31 -20.86
C GLU A 135 -0.35 9.55 -19.59
N PRO A 136 0.60 8.91 -18.87
CA PRO A 136 0.32 8.01 -17.75
C PRO A 136 -0.46 8.64 -16.59
N GLU A 137 -0.19 9.91 -16.27
CA GLU A 137 -0.84 10.62 -15.17
C GLU A 137 -2.34 10.82 -15.44
N LEU A 138 -2.70 11.13 -16.70
CA LEU A 138 -4.10 11.24 -17.10
C LEU A 138 -4.78 9.87 -17.14
N ALA A 139 -4.09 8.84 -17.64
CA ALA A 139 -4.61 7.47 -17.69
C ALA A 139 -4.87 6.91 -16.29
N GLY A 140 -3.97 7.15 -15.33
CA GLY A 140 -4.16 6.77 -13.92
C GLY A 140 -5.41 7.40 -13.31
N ARG A 141 -5.66 8.69 -13.59
CA ARG A 141 -6.86 9.40 -13.12
C ARG A 141 -8.15 8.86 -13.74
N VAL A 142 -8.14 8.54 -15.04
CA VAL A 142 -9.31 8.00 -15.75
C VAL A 142 -9.59 6.56 -15.30
N ALA A 143 -8.57 5.71 -15.16
CA ALA A 143 -8.72 4.35 -14.67
C ALA A 143 -9.28 4.32 -13.24
N ALA A 144 -8.75 5.15 -12.33
CA ALA A 144 -9.26 5.28 -10.98
C ALA A 144 -10.73 5.75 -10.95
N ALA A 145 -11.10 6.69 -11.81
CA ALA A 145 -12.47 7.16 -11.93
C ALA A 145 -13.41 6.06 -12.48
N ALA A 146 -12.99 5.31 -13.49
CA ALA A 146 -13.78 4.22 -14.08
C ALA A 146 -14.01 3.06 -13.11
N LEU A 147 -12.97 2.64 -12.38
CA LEU A 147 -13.05 1.61 -11.34
C LEU A 147 -13.96 2.01 -10.18
N THR A 148 -13.98 3.31 -9.83
CA THR A 148 -14.91 3.83 -8.83
C THR A 148 -16.35 3.77 -9.33
N GLN A 149 -16.57 3.88 -10.64
CA GLN A 149 -17.91 3.91 -11.23
C GLN A 149 -18.52 2.51 -11.40
N GLU A 150 -17.76 1.50 -11.87
CA GLU A 150 -18.23 0.11 -11.95
C GLU A 150 -18.60 -0.45 -10.57
N VAL A 151 -17.80 -0.16 -9.54
CA VAL A 151 -18.11 -0.57 -8.16
C VAL A 151 -19.39 0.09 -7.64
N ILE A 152 -19.75 1.31 -8.08
CA ILE A 152 -20.97 1.99 -7.62
C ILE A 152 -22.24 1.39 -8.25
N GLU A 153 -22.14 0.88 -9.48
CA GLU A 153 -23.29 0.35 -10.22
C GLU A 153 -23.80 -0.98 -9.65
N ASP A 154 -22.89 -1.86 -9.21
CA ASP A 154 -23.22 -3.19 -8.64
C ASP A 154 -23.65 -3.17 -7.16
N LEU A 155 -23.54 -2.04 -6.48
CA LEU A 155 -23.90 -1.94 -5.06
C LEU A 155 -25.40 -1.81 -4.84
N THR A 156 -25.87 -2.38 -3.73
CA THR A 156 -27.22 -2.09 -3.25
C THR A 156 -27.37 -0.61 -2.88
N GLU A 157 -28.59 -0.10 -2.83
CA GLU A 157 -28.85 1.31 -2.48
C GLU A 157 -28.29 1.67 -1.09
N SER A 158 -28.34 0.73 -0.15
CA SER A 158 -27.75 0.87 1.19
C SER A 158 -26.23 0.98 1.15
N GLU A 159 -25.56 0.18 0.31
CA GLU A 159 -24.10 0.20 0.18
C GLU A 159 -23.62 1.47 -0.55
N ARG A 160 -24.35 1.92 -1.58
CA ARG A 160 -24.10 3.22 -2.22
C ARG A 160 -24.21 4.39 -1.24
N HIS A 161 -25.20 4.34 -0.36
CA HIS A 161 -25.35 5.34 0.70
C HIS A 161 -24.16 5.29 1.68
N LEU A 162 -23.77 4.10 2.15
CA LEU A 162 -22.61 3.93 3.02
C LEU A 162 -21.30 4.42 2.38
N LEU A 163 -21.07 4.13 1.10
CA LEU A 163 -19.91 4.66 0.38
C LEU A 163 -19.94 6.18 0.27
N THR A 164 -21.11 6.77 0.04
CA THR A 164 -21.24 8.22 -0.01
C THR A 164 -20.91 8.86 1.34
N GLU A 165 -21.42 8.29 2.43
CA GLU A 165 -21.11 8.77 3.78
C GLU A 165 -19.64 8.54 4.15
N LEU A 166 -19.06 7.40 3.79
CA LEU A 166 -17.64 7.12 4.02
C LEU A 166 -16.74 8.09 3.25
N ARG A 167 -17.09 8.40 1.99
CA ARG A 167 -16.35 9.37 1.18
C ARG A 167 -16.42 10.76 1.80
N ARG A 168 -17.60 11.22 2.24
CA ARG A 168 -17.75 12.49 2.95
C ARG A 168 -16.93 12.52 4.25
N ALA A 169 -16.94 11.43 5.01
CA ALA A 169 -16.17 11.34 6.24
C ALA A 169 -14.65 11.40 5.97
N ASN A 170 -14.18 10.74 4.91
CA ASN A 170 -12.78 10.81 4.50
C ASN A 170 -12.39 12.22 4.02
N ASP A 171 -13.20 12.86 3.17
CA ASP A 171 -12.93 14.22 2.69
C ASP A 171 -12.81 15.22 3.87
N GLU A 172 -13.67 15.06 4.89
CA GLU A 172 -13.62 15.88 6.10
C GLU A 172 -12.40 15.56 6.97
N LEU A 173 -12.04 14.28 7.12
CA LEU A 173 -10.82 13.88 7.82
C LEU A 173 -9.57 14.43 7.15
N GLU A 174 -9.48 14.36 5.82
CA GLU A 174 -8.38 14.94 5.05
C GLU A 174 -8.28 16.44 5.26
N ARG A 175 -9.42 17.16 5.20
CA ARG A 175 -9.48 18.60 5.49
C ARG A 175 -8.97 18.92 6.90
N LEU A 176 -9.42 18.17 7.91
CA LEU A 176 -8.98 18.35 9.30
C LEU A 176 -7.49 18.05 9.48
N VAL A 177 -6.97 17.00 8.83
CA VAL A 177 -5.54 16.66 8.85
C VAL A 177 -4.73 17.78 8.22
N GLU A 178 -5.17 18.34 7.09
CA GLU A 178 -4.50 19.48 6.46
C GLU A 178 -4.50 20.72 7.37
N GLU A 179 -5.64 21.07 7.95
CA GLU A 179 -5.76 22.21 8.85
C GLU A 179 -4.86 22.07 10.08
N ARG A 180 -4.83 20.88 10.69
CA ARG A 180 -3.96 20.61 11.85
C ARG A 180 -2.49 20.61 11.46
N THR A 181 -2.14 20.00 10.32
CA THR A 181 -0.76 20.02 9.81
C THR A 181 -0.28 21.45 9.56
N ARG A 182 -1.11 22.31 8.95
CA ARG A 182 -0.79 23.72 8.72
C ARG A 182 -0.61 24.47 10.05
N ALA A 183 -1.54 24.30 10.99
CA ALA A 183 -1.46 24.94 12.30
C ALA A 183 -0.19 24.54 13.07
N LEU A 184 0.10 23.25 13.15
CA LEU A 184 1.32 22.73 13.80
C LEU A 184 2.59 23.22 13.10
N THR A 185 2.60 23.30 11.77
CA THR A 185 3.74 23.82 11.02
C THR A 185 3.97 25.30 11.33
N GLN A 186 2.90 26.09 11.43
CA GLN A 186 3.00 27.50 11.78
C GLN A 186 3.49 27.70 13.22
N GLU A 187 2.98 26.90 14.17
CA GLU A 187 3.40 26.93 15.56
C GLU A 187 4.87 26.52 15.73
N ASN A 188 5.30 25.45 15.05
CA ASN A 188 6.71 25.03 15.02
C ASN A 188 7.62 26.14 14.49
N ARG A 189 7.24 26.81 13.39
CA ARG A 189 8.01 27.95 12.86
C ARG A 189 8.10 29.11 13.85
N ALA A 190 7.02 29.40 14.58
CA ALA A 190 7.02 30.45 15.59
C ALA A 190 7.94 30.10 16.77
N LEU A 191 7.89 28.85 17.25
CA LEU A 191 8.77 28.35 18.31
C LEU A 191 10.23 28.36 17.88
N GLU A 192 10.54 27.97 16.65
CA GLU A 192 11.90 28.03 16.09
C GLU A 192 12.43 29.47 16.04
N ALA A 193 11.60 30.44 15.66
CA ALA A 193 11.96 31.85 15.66
C ALA A 193 12.25 32.37 17.08
N GLN A 194 11.40 32.03 18.06
CA GLN A 194 11.60 32.39 19.47
C GLN A 194 12.89 31.77 20.04
N LEU A 195 13.15 30.50 19.73
CA LEU A 195 14.40 29.83 20.12
C LEU A 195 15.63 30.51 19.50
N GLY A 196 15.53 30.95 18.24
CA GLY A 196 16.56 31.73 17.57
C GLY A 196 16.84 33.06 18.27
N GLU A 197 15.80 33.80 18.65
CA GLU A 197 15.91 35.08 19.36
C GLU A 197 16.54 34.89 20.75
N LEU A 198 16.08 33.91 21.53
CA LEU A 198 16.63 33.60 22.84
C LEU A 198 18.11 33.21 22.76
N ARG A 199 18.50 32.37 21.78
CA ARG A 199 19.91 32.03 21.53
C ARG A 199 20.74 33.26 21.19
N GLY A 200 20.19 34.20 20.41
CA GLY A 200 20.83 35.48 20.12
C GLY A 200 21.07 36.32 21.38
N ARG A 201 20.05 36.44 22.24
CA ARG A 201 20.15 37.16 23.53
C ARG A 201 21.18 36.54 24.45
N VAL A 202 21.21 35.22 24.58
CA VAL A 202 22.21 34.50 25.37
C VAL A 202 23.63 34.82 24.88
N ARG A 203 23.88 34.75 23.56
CA ARG A 203 25.20 35.10 23.00
C ARG A 203 25.63 36.54 23.30
N VAL A 204 24.69 37.50 23.23
CA VAL A 204 24.99 38.91 23.55
C VAL A 204 25.36 39.07 25.03
N LEU A 205 24.61 38.42 25.93
CA LEU A 205 24.90 38.44 27.36
C LEU A 205 26.26 37.80 27.68
N GLU A 206 26.58 36.66 27.06
CA GLU A 206 27.88 35.99 27.18
C GLU A 206 29.02 36.91 26.71
N ALA A 207 28.86 37.61 25.58
CA ALA A 207 29.87 38.54 25.06
C ALA A 207 30.06 39.79 25.95
N GLN A 208 28.98 40.33 26.50
CA GLN A 208 29.04 41.45 27.45
C GLN A 208 29.75 41.05 28.75
N GLN A 209 29.48 39.84 29.26
CA GLN A 209 30.12 39.32 30.46
C GLN A 209 31.62 39.08 30.23
N ALA A 210 32.03 38.59 29.05
CA ALA A 210 33.44 38.44 28.68
C ALA A 210 34.19 39.79 28.57
N THR A 211 33.51 40.85 28.10
CA THR A 211 34.11 42.18 27.94
C THR A 211 34.27 42.92 29.28
N SER A 212 33.37 42.67 30.24
CA SER A 212 33.43 43.25 31.58
C SER A 212 34.55 42.69 32.48
N ILE A 213 35.22 41.62 32.06
CA ILE A 213 36.28 40.93 32.85
C ILE A 213 37.70 41.41 32.45
N LEU A 214 37.86 42.25 31.41
CA LEU A 214 39.16 42.85 31.10
C LEU A 214 39.45 44.01 32.08
N PRO A 215 40.45 43.91 32.98
CA PRO A 215 40.78 44.99 33.89
C PRO A 215 41.49 46.10 33.14
N GLY A 216 41.14 47.34 33.45
CA GLY A 216 41.86 48.52 33.01
C GLY A 216 43.35 48.43 33.33
N GLY A 217 44.15 48.13 32.31
CA GLY A 217 45.57 48.42 32.31
C GLY A 217 45.74 49.94 32.23
N MET A 218 45.86 50.57 33.40
CA MET A 218 46.31 51.96 33.50
C MET A 218 47.71 52.10 32.88
N CYS A 219 47.83 53.11 32.02
CA CYS A 219 49.07 53.74 31.60
C CYS A 219 49.98 54.12 32.77
N ALA A 220 51.29 54.04 32.48
CA ALA A 220 52.42 54.87 32.91
C ALA A 220 52.37 55.58 34.27
#